data_AF-A0A126Z783-F1
#
_entry.id   AF-A0A126Z783-F1
#
_cell.length_a   1.000
_cell.length_b   1.000
_cell.length_c   1.000
_cell.angle_alpha   90.00
_cell.angle_beta   90.00
_cell.angle_gamma   90.00
#
_symmetry.space_group_name_H-M   'P 1'
#
loop_
_entity.id
_entity.type
_entity.pdbx_description
1 polymer ?
#
loop_
_entity_poly.entity_id
_entity_poly.type
_entity_poly.pdbx_seq_one_letter_code
_entity_poly.pdbx_strand_id
1 'polypeptide(L)'
;MTMADFDWRATIGAVAPGLANALGGPLAGAAVKIIADKVLGRPDASAQDVEDALSSGTLSGEQIVALRSAEKDFEVEMAKVDQAREAAYIDDTKSARQQTVDLTKSGSGIAFGAPVVSTLIVVGYFFCIYRLFIVQADLPANAFQLLNVMFGALSLAFGQVCNYWLGSSAGSKRSGDAVRKIAEQAQR
;
A
#
# COMPACT_ATOMS: atom_id res chain seq x y z
N MET A 1 19.34 -44.91 -16.28
CA MET A 1 17.97 -45.01 -15.70
C MET A 1 17.96 -44.12 -14.48
N THR A 2 17.73 -42.82 -14.68
CA THR A 2 17.72 -41.82 -13.60
C THR A 2 16.43 -42.01 -12.81
N MET A 3 16.55 -42.26 -11.50
CA MET A 3 15.40 -42.30 -10.59
C MET A 3 14.61 -41.00 -10.76
N ALA A 4 13.28 -41.10 -10.85
CA ALA A 4 12.42 -39.92 -10.83
C ALA A 4 12.69 -39.17 -9.52
N ASP A 5 13.13 -37.91 -9.60
CA ASP A 5 13.23 -37.03 -8.44
C ASP A 5 11.87 -37.02 -7.73
N PHE A 6 11.87 -37.44 -6.47
CA PHE A 6 10.67 -37.47 -5.65
C PHE A 6 10.28 -36.03 -5.29
N ASP A 7 9.16 -35.54 -5.84
CA ASP A 7 8.69 -34.18 -5.55
C ASP A 7 7.90 -34.15 -4.22
N TRP A 8 8.65 -33.99 -3.13
CA TRP A 8 8.07 -33.84 -1.80
C TRP A 8 7.23 -32.57 -1.66
N ARG A 9 7.55 -31.50 -2.41
CA ARG A 9 6.78 -30.24 -2.38
C ARG A 9 5.39 -30.45 -2.96
N ALA A 10 5.26 -31.22 -4.04
CA ALA A 10 3.97 -31.59 -4.59
C ALA A 10 3.14 -32.44 -3.59
N THR A 11 3.81 -33.33 -2.84
CA THR A 11 3.17 -34.14 -1.79
C THR A 11 2.63 -33.26 -0.66
N ILE A 12 3.41 -32.30 -0.18
CA ILE A 12 2.95 -31.31 0.79
C ILE A 12 1.83 -30.44 0.19
N GLY A 13 1.94 -30.03 -1.07
CA GLY A 13 0.93 -29.22 -1.76
C GLY A 13 -0.45 -29.89 -1.87
N ALA A 14 -0.52 -31.22 -1.87
CA ALA A 14 -1.78 -31.95 -1.86
C ALA A 14 -2.50 -31.91 -0.48
N VAL A 15 -1.76 -31.66 0.60
CA VAL A 15 -2.27 -31.71 1.99
C VAL A 15 -2.36 -30.31 2.60
N ALA A 16 -1.36 -29.47 2.37
CA ALA A 16 -1.15 -28.14 2.91
C ALA A 16 -0.62 -27.18 1.82
N PRO A 17 -1.51 -26.65 0.95
CA PRO A 17 -1.12 -25.83 -0.20
C PRO A 17 -0.42 -24.51 0.15
N GLY A 18 -0.83 -23.84 1.24
CA GLY A 18 -0.27 -22.60 1.75
C GLY A 18 1.16 -22.78 2.26
N LEU A 19 1.41 -23.82 3.05
CA LEU A 19 2.77 -24.21 3.44
C LEU A 19 3.63 -24.56 2.21
N ALA A 20 3.07 -25.27 1.21
CA ALA A 20 3.79 -25.57 -0.03
C ALA A 20 4.13 -24.32 -0.85
N ASN A 21 3.21 -23.35 -0.96
CA ASN A 21 3.47 -22.07 -1.62
C ASN A 21 4.54 -21.26 -0.87
N ALA A 22 4.53 -21.32 0.46
CA ALA A 22 5.53 -20.64 1.28
C ALA A 22 6.95 -21.20 1.08
N LEU A 23 7.11 -22.50 0.76
CA LEU A 23 8.40 -23.13 0.43
C LEU A 23 9.12 -22.51 -0.79
N GLY A 24 8.38 -21.92 -1.72
CA GLY A 24 8.94 -21.22 -2.89
C GLY A 24 9.08 -19.71 -2.70
N GLY A 25 8.70 -19.20 -1.54
CA GLY A 25 8.58 -17.77 -1.25
C GLY A 25 9.53 -17.26 -0.16
N PRO A 26 9.40 -15.98 0.22
CA PRO A 26 10.22 -15.37 1.28
C PRO A 26 10.02 -16.02 2.66
N LEU A 27 8.97 -16.83 2.82
CA LEU A 27 8.65 -17.55 4.05
C LEU A 27 9.12 -19.02 4.02
N ALA A 28 9.96 -19.41 3.04
CA ALA A 28 10.38 -20.80 2.87
C ALA A 28 11.01 -21.41 4.12
N GLY A 29 11.89 -20.66 4.81
CA GLY A 29 12.51 -21.14 6.04
C GLY A 29 11.50 -21.41 7.17
N ALA A 30 10.46 -20.57 7.30
CA ALA A 30 9.41 -20.77 8.29
C ALA A 30 8.52 -21.96 7.93
N ALA A 31 8.18 -22.12 6.64
CA ALA A 31 7.40 -23.24 6.15
C ALA A 31 8.13 -24.59 6.36
N VAL A 32 9.42 -24.67 6.03
CA VAL A 32 10.24 -25.87 6.29
C VAL A 32 10.24 -26.23 7.76
N LYS A 33 10.40 -25.24 8.65
CA LYS A 33 10.39 -25.47 10.11
C LYS A 33 9.06 -26.03 10.62
N ILE A 34 7.93 -25.49 10.13
CA ILE A 34 6.59 -25.98 10.49
C ILE A 34 6.38 -27.41 9.99
N ILE A 35 6.76 -27.68 8.74
CA ILE A 35 6.64 -29.02 8.15
C ILE A 35 7.54 -30.01 8.88
N ALA A 36 8.79 -29.63 9.17
CA ALA A 36 9.76 -30.45 9.90
C ALA A 36 9.29 -30.78 11.33
N ASP A 37 8.67 -29.82 12.02
CA ASP A 37 8.04 -30.06 13.32
C ASP A 37 6.92 -31.10 13.22
N LYS A 38 6.01 -30.98 12.23
CA LYS A 38 4.84 -31.86 12.12
C LYS A 38 5.14 -33.23 11.52
N VAL A 39 6.15 -33.33 10.67
CA VAL A 39 6.52 -34.59 9.99
C VAL A 39 7.60 -35.33 10.77
N LEU A 40 8.62 -34.63 11.28
CA LEU A 40 9.80 -35.24 11.92
C LEU A 40 9.85 -35.06 13.43
N GLY A 41 9.00 -34.20 14.01
CA GLY A 41 9.11 -33.79 15.42
C GLY A 41 10.40 -33.01 15.70
N ARG A 42 11.06 -32.48 14.67
CA ARG A 42 12.34 -31.77 14.75
C ARG A 42 12.25 -30.45 13.99
N PRO A 43 11.92 -29.34 14.66
CA PRO A 43 11.74 -28.05 14.00
C PRO A 43 13.03 -27.50 13.36
N ASP A 44 14.20 -27.99 13.76
CA ASP A 44 15.49 -27.55 13.23
C ASP A 44 16.00 -28.42 12.06
N ALA A 45 15.19 -29.37 11.58
CA ALA A 45 15.55 -30.20 10.44
C ALA A 45 15.54 -29.36 9.14
N SER A 46 16.46 -29.67 8.24
CA SER A 46 16.56 -28.99 6.95
C SER A 46 15.47 -29.46 5.99
N ALA A 47 15.27 -28.70 4.90
CA ALA A 47 14.40 -29.13 3.80
C ALA A 47 14.81 -30.49 3.22
N GLN A 48 16.12 -30.78 3.23
CA GLN A 48 16.66 -32.04 2.73
C GLN A 48 16.35 -33.21 3.67
N ASP A 49 16.38 -32.99 4.99
CA ASP A 49 15.96 -34.02 5.97
C ASP A 49 14.46 -34.35 5.85
N VAL A 50 13.64 -33.34 5.54
CA VAL A 50 12.20 -33.51 5.30
C VAL A 50 11.96 -34.29 4.00
N GLU A 51 12.70 -33.96 2.94
CA GLU A 51 12.66 -34.67 1.66
C GLU A 51 13.08 -36.13 1.80
N ASP A 52 14.19 -36.40 2.48
CA ASP A 52 14.70 -37.76 2.72
C ASP A 52 13.68 -38.59 3.51
N ALA A 53 13.07 -38.01 4.54
CA ALA A 53 12.05 -38.70 5.33
C ALA A 53 10.78 -38.99 4.51
N LEU A 54 10.33 -38.05 3.68
CA LEU A 54 9.15 -38.23 2.82
C LEU A 54 9.43 -39.16 1.64
N SER A 55 10.68 -39.27 1.18
CA SER A 55 11.07 -40.21 0.13
C SER A 55 11.05 -41.66 0.62
N SER A 56 11.25 -41.87 1.93
CA SER A 56 11.24 -43.19 2.57
C SER A 56 9.84 -43.76 2.84
N GLY A 57 8.78 -42.96 2.70
CA GLY A 57 7.39 -43.40 2.86
C GLY A 57 6.37 -42.25 2.77
N THR A 58 5.11 -42.59 2.49
CA THR A 58 4.01 -41.63 2.53
C THR A 58 3.70 -41.18 3.96
N LEU A 59 3.27 -39.92 4.12
CA LEU A 59 2.80 -39.37 5.39
C LEU A 59 1.76 -40.29 6.07
N SER A 60 1.90 -40.48 7.38
CA SER A 60 0.88 -41.18 8.19
C SER A 60 -0.41 -40.36 8.27
N GLY A 61 -1.52 -41.03 8.60
CA GLY A 61 -2.81 -40.34 8.80
C GLY A 61 -2.73 -39.25 9.87
N GLU A 62 -1.99 -39.50 10.95
CA GLU A 62 -1.74 -38.51 12.01
C GLU A 62 -0.91 -37.32 11.51
N GLN A 63 0.13 -37.57 10.70
CA GLN A 63 0.96 -36.50 10.14
C GLN A 63 0.17 -35.63 9.15
N ILE A 64 -0.72 -36.23 8.35
CA ILE A 64 -1.63 -35.50 7.45
C ILE A 64 -2.56 -34.58 8.24
N VAL A 65 -3.14 -35.07 9.33
CA VAL A 65 -4.02 -34.27 10.20
C VAL A 65 -3.24 -33.14 10.87
N ALA A 66 -2.05 -33.44 11.41
CA ALA A 66 -1.19 -32.44 12.04
C ALA A 66 -0.76 -31.35 11.06
N LEU A 67 -0.43 -31.72 9.82
CA LEU A 67 -0.04 -30.79 8.77
C LEU A 67 -1.21 -29.91 8.31
N ARG A 68 -2.43 -30.47 8.19
CA ARG A 68 -3.64 -29.68 7.91
C ARG A 68 -3.99 -28.73 9.05
N SER A 69 -3.72 -29.10 10.31
CA SER A 69 -3.90 -28.18 11.43
C SER A 69 -2.91 -27.01 11.34
N ALA A 70 -1.64 -27.33 11.10
CA ALA A 70 -0.59 -26.31 10.96
C ALA A 70 -0.83 -25.38 9.77
N GLU A 71 -1.39 -25.90 8.67
CA GLU A 71 -1.83 -25.10 7.52
C GLU A 71 -2.88 -24.06 7.93
N LYS A 72 -3.91 -24.46 8.69
CA LYS A 72 -4.95 -23.53 9.15
C LYS A 72 -4.39 -22.45 10.07
N ASP A 73 -3.50 -22.83 10.98
CA ASP A 73 -2.85 -21.87 11.87
C ASP A 73 -1.97 -20.89 11.09
N PHE A 74 -1.26 -21.38 10.07
CA PHE A 74 -0.48 -20.56 9.15
C PHE A 74 -1.35 -19.59 8.36
N GLU A 75 -2.48 -20.04 7.79
CA GLU A 75 -3.45 -19.17 7.09
C GLU A 75 -4.01 -18.08 8.01
N VAL A 76 -4.34 -18.42 9.26
CA VAL A 76 -4.85 -17.46 10.25
C VAL A 76 -3.79 -16.40 10.58
N GLU A 77 -2.53 -16.79 10.78
CA GLU A 77 -1.47 -15.82 11.03
C GLU A 77 -1.18 -14.94 9.81
N MET A 78 -1.20 -15.50 8.61
CA MET A 78 -1.09 -14.71 7.38
C MET A 78 -2.22 -13.68 7.27
N ALA A 79 -3.46 -14.08 7.55
CA ALA A 79 -4.60 -13.17 7.55
C ALA A 79 -4.48 -12.08 8.62
N LYS A 80 -3.96 -12.39 9.81
CA LYS A 80 -3.69 -11.40 10.87
C LYS A 80 -2.61 -10.41 10.46
N VAL A 81 -1.54 -10.87 9.82
CA VAL A 81 -0.45 -10.00 9.33
C VAL A 81 -0.99 -9.04 8.27
N ASP A 82 -1.80 -9.54 7.33
CA ASP A 82 -2.44 -8.70 6.31
C ASP A 82 -3.41 -7.69 6.93
N GLN A 83 -4.21 -8.12 7.91
CA GLN A 83 -5.11 -7.22 8.65
C GLN A 83 -4.32 -6.15 9.43
N ALA A 84 -3.23 -6.52 10.09
CA ALA A 84 -2.38 -5.59 10.82
C ALA A 84 -1.71 -4.58 9.86
N ARG A 85 -1.31 -5.03 8.67
CA ARG A 85 -0.76 -4.16 7.63
C ARG A 85 -1.80 -3.17 7.10
N GLU A 86 -3.02 -3.64 6.86
CA GLU A 86 -4.13 -2.77 6.43
C GLU A 86 -4.53 -1.79 7.54
N ALA A 87 -4.61 -2.26 8.79
CA ALA A 87 -4.86 -1.40 9.95
C ALA A 87 -3.77 -0.34 10.11
N ALA A 88 -2.49 -0.69 9.96
CA ALA A 88 -1.39 0.27 9.99
C ALA A 88 -1.47 1.29 8.84
N TYR A 89 -1.89 0.87 7.65
CA TYR A 89 -2.13 1.77 6.53
C TYR A 89 -3.29 2.74 6.82
N ILE A 90 -4.40 2.22 7.33
CA ILE A 90 -5.55 3.03 7.74
C ILE A 90 -5.15 4.01 8.85
N ASP A 91 -4.40 3.57 9.86
CA ASP A 91 -3.94 4.42 10.95
C ASP A 91 -2.95 5.48 10.48
N ASP A 92 -2.06 5.18 9.54
CA ASP A 92 -1.18 6.19 8.93
C ASP A 92 -1.99 7.27 8.19
N THR A 93 -3.01 6.87 7.42
CA THR A 93 -3.89 7.83 6.73
C THR A 93 -4.77 8.63 7.71
N LYS A 94 -5.23 8.00 8.80
CA LYS A 94 -5.99 8.65 9.86
C LYS A 94 -5.11 9.62 10.63
N SER A 95 -3.88 9.23 10.96
CA SER A 95 -2.88 10.07 11.62
C SER A 95 -2.52 11.29 10.78
N ALA A 96 -2.38 11.16 9.45
CA ALA A 96 -2.13 12.31 8.57
C ALA A 96 -3.29 13.33 8.58
N ARG A 97 -4.54 12.87 8.67
CA ARG A 97 -5.72 13.74 8.80
C ARG A 97 -5.85 14.31 10.21
N GLN A 98 -5.57 13.49 11.22
CA GLN A 98 -5.64 13.86 12.64
C GLN A 98 -4.56 14.87 13.00
N GLN A 99 -3.33 14.73 12.48
CA GLN A 99 -2.23 15.68 12.65
C GLN A 99 -2.62 17.06 12.11
N THR A 100 -3.30 17.12 10.97
CA THR A 100 -3.82 18.40 10.42
C THR A 100 -4.88 19.01 11.35
N VAL A 101 -5.78 18.19 11.90
CA VAL A 101 -6.83 18.63 12.85
C VAL A 101 -6.25 19.03 14.21
N ASP A 102 -5.23 18.34 14.71
CA ASP A 102 -4.60 18.59 16.00
C ASP A 102 -3.66 19.81 15.95
N LEU A 103 -3.01 20.05 14.79
CA LEU A 103 -2.36 21.34 14.48
C LEU A 103 -3.36 22.49 14.35
N THR A 104 -4.62 22.22 13.98
CA THR A 104 -5.71 23.21 13.99
C THR A 104 -6.18 23.53 15.41
N LYS A 105 -6.18 22.54 16.31
CA LYS A 105 -6.61 22.69 17.71
C LYS A 105 -5.54 23.34 18.61
N SER A 106 -4.26 23.32 18.22
CA SER A 106 -3.17 23.92 19.00
C SER A 106 -3.04 25.45 18.86
N GLY A 107 -3.94 26.11 18.12
CA GLY A 107 -4.01 27.58 18.04
C GLY A 107 -2.97 28.23 17.13
N SER A 108 -2.26 27.45 16.30
CA SER A 108 -1.34 27.99 15.30
C SER A 108 -2.11 28.47 14.07
N GLY A 109 -2.03 29.77 13.74
CA GLY A 109 -2.69 30.39 12.58
C GLY A 109 -2.32 29.80 11.21
N ILE A 110 -1.37 28.87 11.17
CA ILE A 110 -0.96 28.11 9.98
C ILE A 110 -2.05 27.11 9.55
N ALA A 111 -2.87 26.61 10.47
CA ALA A 111 -3.91 25.63 10.17
C ALA A 111 -5.06 26.19 9.29
N PHE A 112 -5.33 27.49 9.42
CA PHE A 112 -6.29 28.17 8.56
C PHE A 112 -5.65 28.70 7.27
N GLY A 113 -4.33 28.62 7.11
CA GLY A 113 -3.63 29.14 5.93
C GLY A 113 -4.12 28.50 4.63
N ALA A 114 -4.19 27.16 4.59
CA ALA A 114 -4.63 26.46 3.38
C ALA A 114 -6.13 26.69 3.05
N PRO A 115 -7.09 26.58 4.00
CA PRO A 115 -8.48 26.97 3.77
C PRO A 115 -8.64 28.43 3.34
N VAL A 116 -8.01 29.38 4.04
CA VAL A 116 -8.16 30.82 3.79
C VAL A 116 -7.59 31.21 2.43
N VAL A 117 -6.39 30.75 2.08
CA VAL A 117 -5.79 31.02 0.76
C VAL A 117 -6.62 30.37 -0.35
N SER A 118 -7.12 29.15 -0.14
CA SER A 118 -8.02 28.48 -1.09
C SER A 118 -9.31 29.27 -1.30
N THR A 119 -9.96 29.71 -0.23
CA THR A 119 -11.18 30.52 -0.31
C THR A 119 -10.93 31.85 -1.00
N LEU A 120 -9.81 32.54 -0.72
CA LEU A 120 -9.46 33.79 -1.39
C LEU A 120 -9.25 33.60 -2.90
N ILE A 121 -8.56 32.53 -3.31
CA ILE A 121 -8.33 32.23 -4.74
C ILE A 121 -9.66 31.91 -5.45
N VAL A 122 -10.52 31.09 -4.84
CA VAL A 122 -11.83 30.74 -5.41
C VAL A 122 -12.74 31.97 -5.52
N VAL A 123 -12.85 32.77 -4.45
CA VAL A 123 -13.67 34.00 -4.46
C VAL A 123 -13.13 35.01 -5.46
N GLY A 124 -11.80 35.22 -5.51
CA GLY A 124 -11.17 36.10 -6.49
C GLY A 124 -11.43 35.64 -7.93
N TYR A 125 -11.39 34.33 -8.18
CA TYR A 125 -11.65 33.76 -9.51
C TYR A 125 -13.07 34.07 -9.99
N PHE A 126 -14.09 33.78 -9.18
CA PHE A 126 -15.48 34.08 -9.54
C PHE A 126 -15.76 35.58 -9.60
N PHE A 127 -15.10 36.40 -8.78
CA PHE A 127 -15.18 37.86 -8.87
C PHE A 127 -14.65 38.39 -10.21
N CYS A 128 -13.52 37.88 -10.69
CA CYS A 128 -12.98 38.22 -12.01
C CYS A 128 -13.94 37.81 -13.13
N ILE A 129 -14.52 36.61 -13.08
CA ILE A 129 -15.53 36.16 -14.07
C ILE A 129 -16.73 37.10 -14.07
N TYR A 130 -17.25 37.45 -12.88
CA TYR A 130 -18.39 38.34 -12.74
C TYR A 130 -18.12 39.74 -13.33
N ARG A 131 -16.94 40.31 -13.06
CA ARG A 131 -16.54 41.63 -13.57
C ARG A 131 -16.16 41.66 -15.05
N LEU A 132 -15.79 40.52 -15.65
CA LEU A 132 -15.37 40.44 -17.05
C LEU A 132 -16.53 40.07 -17.99
N PHE A 133 -17.45 39.21 -17.54
CA PHE A 133 -18.49 38.64 -18.39
C PHE A 133 -19.92 39.08 -18.05
N ILE A 134 -20.21 39.48 -16.81
CA ILE A 134 -21.58 39.79 -16.37
C ILE A 134 -21.81 41.30 -16.26
N VAL A 135 -20.92 42.01 -15.56
CA VAL A 135 -20.93 43.48 -15.52
C VAL A 135 -19.90 43.95 -16.53
N GLN A 136 -20.34 44.36 -17.72
CA GLN A 136 -19.45 44.98 -18.72
C GLN A 136 -18.82 46.24 -18.10
N ALA A 137 -17.59 46.11 -17.63
CA ALA A 137 -16.83 47.24 -17.16
C ALA A 137 -16.16 47.88 -18.39
N ASP A 138 -16.48 49.15 -18.67
CA ASP A 138 -15.72 49.99 -19.60
C ASP A 138 -14.32 50.23 -19.03
N LEU A 139 -13.48 49.21 -19.13
CA LEU A 139 -12.10 49.24 -18.71
C LEU A 139 -11.25 49.77 -19.87
N PRO A 140 -10.32 50.69 -19.62
CA PRO A 140 -9.37 51.10 -20.65
C PRO A 140 -8.55 49.88 -21.11
N ALA A 141 -8.12 49.86 -22.38
CA ALA A 141 -7.55 48.67 -23.02
C ALA A 141 -6.36 48.04 -22.26
N ASN A 142 -5.58 48.87 -21.56
CA ASN A 142 -4.50 48.44 -20.68
C ASN A 142 -5.00 47.66 -19.45
N ALA A 143 -6.08 48.10 -18.82
CA ALA A 143 -6.69 47.43 -17.68
C ALA A 143 -7.36 46.11 -18.09
N PHE A 144 -7.94 46.05 -19.29
CA PHE A 144 -8.52 44.82 -19.84
C PHE A 144 -7.44 43.76 -20.13
N GLN A 145 -6.31 44.16 -20.74
CA GLN A 145 -5.17 43.26 -20.97
C GLN A 145 -4.59 42.74 -19.66
N LEU A 146 -4.38 43.62 -18.66
CA LEU A 146 -3.88 43.22 -17.35
C LEU A 146 -4.85 42.25 -16.66
N LEU A 147 -6.16 42.49 -16.75
CA LEU A 147 -7.19 41.62 -16.19
C LEU A 147 -7.20 40.23 -16.83
N ASN A 148 -7.02 40.13 -18.15
CA ASN A 148 -6.91 38.84 -18.85
C ASN A 148 -5.67 38.04 -18.42
N VAL A 149 -4.53 38.69 -18.25
CA VAL A 149 -3.30 38.05 -17.74
C VAL A 149 -3.50 37.56 -16.31
N MET A 150 -4.10 38.40 -15.45
CA MET A 150 -4.44 38.03 -14.07
C MET A 150 -5.42 36.85 -14.03
N PHE A 151 -6.42 36.85 -14.91
CA PHE A 151 -7.40 35.77 -15.01
C PHE A 151 -6.77 34.43 -15.42
N GLY A 152 -5.77 34.45 -16.31
CA GLY A 152 -4.99 33.26 -16.65
C GLY A 152 -4.21 32.70 -15.46
N ALA A 153 -3.51 33.56 -14.72
CA ALA A 153 -2.80 33.16 -13.50
C ALA A 153 -3.74 32.63 -12.41
N LEU A 154 -4.92 33.24 -12.28
CA LEU A 154 -5.94 32.86 -11.30
C LEU A 154 -6.62 31.53 -11.66
N SER A 155 -6.82 31.25 -12.95
CA SER A 155 -7.29 29.95 -13.45
C SER A 155 -6.32 28.83 -13.09
N LEU A 156 -5.00 29.07 -13.24
CA LEU A 156 -3.97 28.11 -12.83
C LEU A 156 -3.99 27.89 -11.31
N ALA A 157 -4.05 28.96 -10.52
CA ALA A 157 -4.13 28.89 -9.07
C ALA A 157 -5.37 28.13 -8.58
N PHE A 158 -6.53 28.35 -9.22
CA PHE A 158 -7.75 27.59 -8.96
C PHE A 158 -7.56 26.08 -9.21
N GLY A 159 -6.93 25.71 -10.32
CA GLY A 159 -6.58 24.32 -10.60
C GLY A 159 -5.69 23.70 -9.52
N GLN A 160 -4.72 24.45 -9.00
CA GLN A 160 -3.86 24.00 -7.89
C GLN A 160 -4.64 23.81 -6.58
N VAL A 161 -5.59 24.69 -6.28
CA VAL A 161 -6.50 24.55 -5.14
C VAL A 161 -7.37 23.29 -5.29
N CYS A 162 -7.96 23.06 -6.46
CA CYS A 162 -8.69 21.83 -6.75
C CYS A 162 -7.82 20.58 -6.56
N ASN A 163 -6.59 20.59 -7.06
CA ASN A 163 -5.64 19.49 -6.88
C ASN A 163 -5.26 19.26 -5.40
N TYR A 164 -5.12 20.32 -4.62
CA TYR A 164 -4.84 20.23 -3.19
C TYR A 164 -5.98 19.55 -2.43
N TRP A 165 -7.24 19.92 -2.69
CA TRP A 165 -8.41 19.38 -1.99
C TRP A 165 -8.91 18.03 -2.53
N LEU A 166 -8.88 17.83 -3.85
CA LEU A 166 -9.36 16.61 -4.51
C LEU A 166 -8.29 15.51 -4.59
N GLY A 167 -7.06 15.81 -4.17
CA GLY A 167 -6.05 14.80 -3.89
C GLY A 167 -5.06 14.54 -5.03
N SER A 168 -4.14 15.49 -5.23
CA SER A 168 -2.87 15.25 -5.93
C SER A 168 -1.80 14.64 -4.99
N SER A 169 -1.90 14.89 -3.67
CA SER A 169 -0.87 14.52 -2.68
C SER A 169 -0.84 13.03 -2.30
N ALA A 170 -1.96 12.32 -2.41
CA ALA A 170 -1.99 10.86 -2.23
C ALA A 170 -1.41 10.13 -3.46
N GLY A 171 -1.62 10.69 -4.66
CA GLY A 171 -1.05 10.19 -5.91
C GLY A 171 0.47 10.37 -5.97
N SER A 172 1.01 11.50 -5.49
CA SER A 172 2.45 11.76 -5.53
C SER A 172 3.26 10.86 -4.58
N LYS A 173 2.74 10.55 -3.38
CA LYS A 173 3.37 9.56 -2.47
C LYS A 173 3.35 8.15 -3.08
N ARG A 174 2.21 7.72 -3.61
CA ARG A 174 2.08 6.41 -4.29
C ARG A 174 3.01 6.28 -5.51
N SER A 175 3.16 7.35 -6.28
CA SER A 175 4.11 7.41 -7.40
C SER A 175 5.56 7.44 -6.93
N GLY A 176 5.87 8.16 -5.84
CA GLY A 176 7.20 8.20 -5.23
C GLY A 176 7.63 6.82 -4.69
N ASP A 177 6.73 6.13 -4.00
CA ASP A 177 6.98 4.77 -3.48
C ASP A 177 7.10 3.74 -4.61
N ALA A 178 6.31 3.87 -5.68
CA ALA A 178 6.42 3.02 -6.86
C ALA A 178 7.78 3.23 -7.57
N VAL A 179 8.21 4.48 -7.75
CA VAL A 179 9.51 4.81 -8.35
C VAL A 179 10.67 4.31 -7.48
N ARG A 180 10.57 4.46 -6.15
CA ARG A 180 11.57 3.95 -5.22
C ARG A 180 11.68 2.43 -5.24
N LYS A 181 10.55 1.73 -5.32
CA LYS A 181 10.52 0.26 -5.45
C LYS A 181 11.16 -0.21 -6.76
N ILE A 182 10.93 0.51 -7.86
CA ILE A 182 11.58 0.23 -9.16
C ILE A 182 13.10 0.46 -9.05
N ALA A 183 13.53 1.54 -8.39
CA ALA A 183 14.95 1.83 -8.19
C ALA A 183 15.66 0.75 -7.34
N GLU A 184 15.02 0.25 -6.28
CA GLU A 184 15.54 -0.84 -5.44
C GLU A 184 15.61 -2.18 -6.20
N GLN A 185 14.69 -2.42 -7.13
CA GLN A 185 14.70 -3.61 -8.00
C GLN A 185 15.77 -3.52 -9.10
N ALA A 186 16.09 -2.31 -9.58
CA ALA A 186 17.14 -2.11 -10.58
C ALA A 186 18.57 -2.20 -9.99
N GLN A 187 18.72 -2.15 -8.67
CA GLN A 187 20.01 -2.30 -7.96
C GLN A 187 20.33 -3.74 -7.52
N ARG A 188 19.43 -4.71 -7.76
CA ARG A 188 19.67 -6.14 -7.52
C ARG A 188 19.96 -6.87 -8.82
#